data_AF-A0A445KTA5-F1
#
_entry.id   AF-A0A445KTA5-F1
#
_cell.length_a   1.000
_cell.length_b   1.000
_cell.length_c   1.000
_cell.angle_alpha   90.00
_cell.angle_beta   90.00
_cell.angle_gamma   90.00
#
_symmetry.space_group_name_H-M   'P 1'
#
loop_
_entity.id
_entity.type
_entity.pdbx_description
1 polymer ?
#
loop_
_entity_poly.entity_id
_entity_poly.type
_entity_poly.pdbx_seq_one_letter_code
_entity_poly.pdbx_strand_id
1 'polypeptide(L)'
;MAAILARKSLLALRTLQLAVSGQGLHNFQNYGLPLSAQSYSTKKEDEEREQLAKEISKDWSSVFERSINTFFLTEMVGGLMLTLKYFFETKVTINYPFEKGPLSPRFRGEHALRRYPTGEERCIACKLCEAICPAQAITIEAEE
;
A
#
# COMPACT_ATOMS: atom_id res chain seq x y z
N MET A 1 1.58 32.19 33.19
CA MET A 1 1.69 31.66 31.80
C MET A 1 2.96 30.83 31.56
N ALA A 2 4.12 31.18 32.14
CA ALA A 2 5.38 30.42 31.98
C ALA A 2 5.34 28.96 32.49
N ALA A 3 4.60 28.66 33.57
CA ALA A 3 4.54 27.31 34.14
C ALA A 3 3.81 26.27 33.27
N ILE A 4 2.89 26.71 32.39
CA ILE A 4 2.13 25.83 31.49
C ILE A 4 2.99 25.40 30.29
N LEU A 5 3.85 26.30 29.80
CA LEU A 5 4.79 26.02 28.71
C LEU A 5 5.90 25.05 29.15
N ALA A 6 6.39 25.17 30.39
CA ALA A 6 7.39 24.26 30.94
C ALA A 6 6.87 22.82 31.12
N ARG A 7 5.57 22.64 31.42
CA ARG A 7 4.95 21.31 31.48
C ARG A 7 4.75 20.68 30.10
N LYS A 8 4.43 21.48 29.07
CA LYS A 8 4.32 20.99 27.68
C LYS A 8 5.67 20.57 27.09
N SER A 9 6.75 21.30 27.39
CA SER A 9 8.10 20.93 26.92
C SER A 9 8.63 19.66 27.60
N LEU A 10 8.39 19.49 28.90
CA LEU A 10 8.75 18.26 29.63
C LEU A 10 7.97 17.02 29.13
N LEU A 11 6.68 17.16 28.80
CA LEU A 11 5.91 16.07 28.19
C LEU A 11 6.41 15.71 26.79
N ALA A 12 6.75 16.70 25.96
CA ALA A 12 7.29 16.49 24.62
C ALA A 12 8.69 15.83 24.62
N LEU A 13 9.54 16.16 25.59
CA LEU A 13 10.85 15.52 25.77
C LEU A 13 10.70 14.07 26.26
N ARG A 14 9.69 13.78 27.09
CA ARG A 14 9.40 12.42 27.58
C ARG A 14 8.86 11.51 26.47
N THR A 15 8.08 12.03 25.51
CA THR A 15 7.65 11.28 24.34
C THR A 15 8.79 11.02 23.35
N LEU A 16 9.77 11.92 23.27
CA LEU A 16 10.97 11.73 22.44
C LEU A 16 11.95 10.71 23.03
N GLN A 17 12.10 10.61 24.36
CA GLN A 17 12.95 9.58 24.98
C GLN A 17 12.43 8.14 24.76
N LEU A 18 11.11 7.93 24.68
CA LEU A 18 10.53 6.62 24.36
C LEU A 18 10.73 6.21 22.89
N ALA A 19 10.97 7.16 21.99
CA ALA A 19 11.24 6.88 20.58
C ALA A 19 12.71 6.48 20.32
N VAL A 20 13.64 6.83 21.23
CA VAL A 20 15.09 6.56 21.12
C VAL A 20 15.50 5.23 21.76
N SER A 21 14.76 4.72 22.75
CA SER A 21 14.92 3.34 23.22
C SER A 21 14.24 2.41 22.22
N GLY A 22 15.00 1.88 21.27
CA GLY A 22 14.57 0.90 20.26
C GLY A 22 13.96 -0.38 20.84
N GLN A 23 12.76 -0.28 21.41
CA GLN A 23 11.83 -1.36 21.69
C GLN A 23 10.66 -1.26 20.70
N GLY A 24 11.02 -1.11 19.42
CA GLY A 24 10.11 -1.25 18.29
C GLY A 24 10.00 -2.70 17.82
N LEU A 25 9.95 -3.66 18.77
CA LEU A 25 9.57 -5.05 18.51
C LEU A 25 8.47 -5.43 19.51
N HIS A 26 7.39 -4.67 19.52
CA HIS A 26 6.13 -5.10 20.13
C HIS A 26 4.94 -4.45 19.39
N ASN A 27 4.92 -4.61 18.07
CA ASN A 27 3.67 -4.56 17.29
C ASN A 27 3.46 -5.85 16.49
N PHE A 28 4.12 -6.92 16.92
CA PHE A 28 3.85 -8.30 16.50
C PHE A 28 2.96 -8.99 17.55
N GLN A 29 1.84 -8.36 17.89
CA GLN A 29 0.91 -8.91 18.88
C GLN A 29 -0.56 -8.67 18.51
N ASN A 30 -0.84 -8.56 17.20
CA ASN A 30 -2.20 -8.65 16.67
C ASN A 30 -2.46 -9.94 15.89
N TYR A 31 -1.63 -10.98 16.09
CA TYR A 31 -1.95 -12.37 15.75
C TYR A 31 -1.89 -13.24 17.01
N GLY A 32 -2.66 -12.85 18.02
CA GLY A 32 -2.98 -13.67 19.18
C GLY A 32 -4.48 -13.63 19.36
N LEU A 33 -5.15 -14.75 19.11
CA LEU A 33 -6.56 -14.93 19.45
C LEU A 33 -6.81 -14.52 20.91
N PRO A 34 -7.75 -13.61 21.20
CA PRO A 34 -8.36 -13.56 22.52
C PRO A 34 -9.42 -14.67 22.57
N LEU A 35 -8.98 -15.89 22.90
CA LEU A 35 -9.87 -16.99 23.25
C LEU A 35 -10.28 -16.87 24.73
N SER A 36 -11.16 -15.92 25.06
CA SER A 36 -12.17 -15.98 26.14
C SER A 36 -12.66 -14.58 26.53
N ALA A 37 -13.80 -14.18 25.95
CA ALA A 37 -14.82 -13.25 26.49
C ALA A 37 -15.75 -12.67 25.39
N GLN A 38 -15.90 -13.33 24.23
CA GLN A 38 -16.75 -12.84 23.14
C GLN A 38 -18.00 -13.73 22.93
N SER A 39 -18.64 -14.21 24.00
CA SER A 39 -19.87 -15.02 23.86
C SER A 39 -21.17 -14.23 24.07
N TYR A 40 -21.09 -12.95 24.46
CA TYR A 40 -22.27 -12.08 24.60
C TYR A 40 -22.51 -11.18 23.37
N SER A 41 -21.47 -10.88 22.60
CA SER A 41 -21.58 -10.11 21.35
C SER A 41 -22.39 -10.88 20.30
N THR A 42 -22.15 -12.18 20.18
CA THR A 42 -22.84 -13.01 19.17
C THR A 42 -24.35 -13.08 19.44
N LYS A 43 -24.78 -13.35 20.69
CA LYS A 43 -26.21 -13.49 21.02
C LYS A 43 -27.01 -12.22 20.74
N LYS A 44 -26.48 -11.05 21.11
CA LYS A 44 -27.14 -9.77 20.88
C LYS A 44 -27.17 -9.43 19.39
N GLU A 45 -26.06 -9.65 18.67
CA GLU A 45 -26.00 -9.45 17.21
C GLU A 45 -26.93 -10.41 16.45
N ASP A 46 -27.08 -11.66 16.91
CA ASP A 46 -27.98 -12.66 16.32
C ASP A 46 -29.46 -12.27 16.54
N GLU A 47 -29.82 -11.80 17.73
CA GLU A 47 -31.14 -11.24 18.04
C GLU A 47 -31.46 -10.00 17.20
N GLU A 48 -30.50 -9.09 17.04
CA GLU A 48 -30.62 -7.88 16.21
C GLU A 48 -30.78 -8.23 14.72
N ARG A 49 -30.05 -9.23 14.19
CA ARG A 49 -30.21 -9.72 12.81
C ARG A 49 -31.57 -10.37 12.57
N GLU A 50 -32.06 -11.14 13.54
CA GLU A 50 -33.39 -11.77 13.46
C GLU A 50 -34.50 -10.70 13.49
N GLN A 51 -34.36 -9.67 14.31
CA GLN A 51 -35.26 -8.51 14.34
C GLN A 51 -35.26 -7.76 13.01
N LEU A 52 -34.08 -7.46 12.45
CA LEU A 52 -33.95 -6.82 11.14
C LEU A 52 -34.55 -7.66 10.01
N ALA A 53 -34.35 -8.98 10.01
CA ALA A 53 -34.95 -9.87 9.01
C ALA A 53 -36.49 -9.91 9.10
N LYS A 54 -37.05 -9.86 10.33
CA LYS A 54 -38.49 -9.75 10.57
C LYS A 54 -39.05 -8.39 10.16
N GLU A 55 -38.27 -7.32 10.28
CA GLU A 55 -38.67 -5.99 9.80
C GLU A 55 -38.65 -5.92 8.28
N ILE A 56 -37.58 -6.38 7.64
CA ILE A 56 -37.48 -6.46 6.18
C ILE A 56 -38.61 -7.32 5.59
N SER A 57 -39.04 -8.38 6.28
CA SER A 57 -40.11 -9.26 5.79
C SER A 57 -41.54 -8.74 5.99
N LYS A 58 -41.76 -7.70 6.81
CA LYS A 58 -43.10 -7.07 6.96
C LYS A 58 -43.51 -6.29 5.72
N ASP A 59 -42.54 -5.73 5.02
CA ASP A 59 -42.77 -4.97 3.80
C ASP A 59 -42.81 -5.93 2.60
N TRP A 60 -44.03 -6.30 2.19
CA TRP A 60 -44.26 -7.28 1.12
C TRP A 60 -43.63 -6.87 -0.23
N SER A 61 -43.53 -5.56 -0.50
CA SER A 61 -42.84 -5.03 -1.68
C SER A 61 -41.33 -5.27 -1.63
N SER A 62 -40.67 -5.05 -0.49
CA SER A 62 -39.22 -5.18 -0.35
C SER A 62 -38.75 -6.64 -0.44
N VAL A 63 -39.55 -7.57 0.09
CA VAL A 63 -39.30 -9.02 -0.04
C VAL A 63 -39.39 -9.46 -1.49
N PHE A 64 -40.39 -8.95 -2.21
CA PHE A 64 -40.59 -9.26 -3.62
C PHE A 64 -39.44 -8.72 -4.49
N GLU A 65 -39.02 -7.47 -4.28
CA GLU A 65 -37.86 -6.88 -4.97
C GLU A 65 -36.56 -7.63 -4.70
N ARG A 66 -36.29 -7.99 -3.43
CA ARG A 66 -35.09 -8.75 -3.07
C ARG A 66 -35.11 -10.16 -3.65
N SER A 67 -36.28 -10.80 -3.69
CA SER A 67 -36.46 -12.11 -4.31
C SER A 67 -36.22 -12.03 -5.81
N ILE A 68 -36.77 -11.03 -6.50
CA ILE A 68 -36.53 -10.80 -7.94
C ILE A 68 -35.05 -10.56 -8.21
N ASN A 69 -34.38 -9.69 -7.46
CA ASN A 69 -32.96 -9.44 -7.63
C ASN A 69 -32.10 -10.69 -7.44
N THR A 70 -32.50 -11.57 -6.51
CA THR A 70 -31.81 -12.84 -6.25
C THR A 70 -32.10 -13.87 -7.34
N PHE A 71 -33.36 -14.04 -7.75
CA PHE A 71 -33.77 -15.00 -8.78
C PHE A 71 -33.28 -14.61 -10.17
N PHE A 72 -33.30 -13.32 -10.50
CA PHE A 72 -32.84 -12.80 -11.79
C PHE A 72 -31.36 -12.38 -11.79
N LEU A 73 -30.64 -12.62 -10.68
CA LEU A 73 -29.19 -12.37 -10.54
C LEU A 73 -28.77 -11.00 -11.10
N THR A 74 -29.54 -9.97 -10.79
CA THR A 74 -29.38 -8.63 -11.39
C THR A 74 -28.00 -8.04 -11.12
N GLU A 75 -27.41 -8.34 -9.96
CA GLU A 75 -26.02 -8.02 -9.60
C GLU A 75 -24.99 -8.66 -10.54
N MET A 76 -25.21 -9.92 -10.94
CA MET A 76 -24.33 -10.62 -11.89
C MET A 76 -24.45 -10.03 -13.29
N VAL A 77 -25.66 -9.67 -13.71
CA VAL A 77 -25.90 -9.00 -14.99
C VAL A 77 -25.23 -7.62 -14.99
N GLY A 78 -25.29 -6.87 -13.89
CA GLY A 78 -24.56 -5.61 -13.72
C GLY A 78 -23.05 -5.78 -13.89
N GLY A 79 -22.47 -6.81 -13.25
CA GLY A 79 -21.05 -7.16 -13.41
C GLY A 79 -20.68 -7.55 -14.85
N LEU A 80 -21.50 -8.38 -15.50
CA LEU A 80 -21.32 -8.78 -16.90
C LEU A 80 -21.44 -7.59 -17.87
N MET A 81 -22.33 -6.64 -17.59
CA MET A 81 -22.47 -5.43 -18.40
C MET A 81 -21.21 -4.54 -18.29
N LEU A 82 -20.60 -4.47 -17.11
CA LEU A 82 -19.35 -3.74 -16.92
C LEU A 82 -18.18 -4.40 -17.66
N THR A 83 -18.05 -5.72 -17.60
CA THR A 83 -17.00 -6.43 -18.35
C THR A 83 -17.21 -6.30 -19.85
N LEU A 84 -18.45 -6.37 -20.32
CA LEU A 84 -18.81 -6.14 -21.72
C LEU A 84 -18.45 -4.71 -22.17
N LYS A 85 -18.64 -3.70 -21.31
CA LYS A 85 -18.22 -2.31 -21.60
C LYS A 85 -16.71 -2.23 -21.85
N TYR A 86 -15.89 -2.76 -20.95
CA TYR A 86 -14.43 -2.77 -21.12
C TYR A 86 -13.96 -3.70 -22.25
N PHE A 87 -14.77 -4.69 -22.62
CA PHE A 87 -14.50 -5.54 -23.78
C PHE A 87 -14.55 -4.72 -25.07
N PHE A 88 -15.53 -3.83 -25.23
CA PHE A 88 -15.66 -2.96 -26.40
C PHE A 88 -14.80 -1.68 -26.33
N GLU A 89 -14.27 -1.32 -25.17
CA GLU A 89 -13.34 -0.20 -25.04
C GLU A 89 -11.97 -0.50 -25.68
N THR A 90 -11.33 0.54 -26.22
CA THR A 90 -10.02 0.47 -26.85
C THR A 90 -8.95 0.03 -25.86
N LYS A 91 -8.10 -0.92 -26.26
CA LYS A 91 -7.06 -1.47 -25.38
C LYS A 91 -5.89 -0.48 -25.24
N VAL A 92 -5.45 -0.26 -24.00
CA VAL A 92 -4.29 0.60 -23.66
C VAL A 92 -2.95 -0.13 -23.80
N THR A 93 -2.83 -1.03 -24.79
CA THR A 93 -1.62 -1.83 -25.02
C THR A 93 -0.68 -1.12 -25.98
N ILE A 94 0.62 -1.07 -25.65
CA ILE A 94 1.68 -0.62 -26.56
C ILE A 94 2.26 -1.81 -27.33
N ASN A 95 2.63 -1.61 -28.60
CA ASN A 95 3.20 -2.68 -29.42
C ASN A 95 4.72 -2.80 -29.24
N TYR A 96 5.15 -3.48 -28.18
CA TYR A 96 6.56 -3.82 -27.99
C TYR A 96 6.98 -4.92 -29.00
N PRO A 97 8.11 -4.80 -29.73
CA PRO A 97 9.27 -3.93 -29.51
C PRO A 97 9.30 -2.61 -30.32
N PHE A 98 8.27 -2.35 -31.13
CA PHE A 98 8.25 -1.20 -32.06
C PHE A 98 7.95 0.12 -31.34
N GLU A 99 7.12 0.08 -30.31
CA GLU A 99 6.76 1.21 -29.47
C GLU A 99 7.22 0.96 -28.03
N LYS A 100 7.83 1.98 -27.41
CA LYS A 100 8.30 1.92 -26.01
C LYS A 100 7.55 2.94 -25.17
N GLY A 101 7.35 2.62 -23.89
CA GLY A 101 6.73 3.53 -22.94
C GLY A 101 7.53 4.82 -22.74
N PRO A 102 6.87 5.93 -22.36
CA PRO A 102 7.55 7.20 -22.10
C PRO A 102 8.48 7.07 -20.88
N LEU A 103 9.75 7.39 -21.06
CA LEU A 103 10.77 7.37 -20.00
C LEU A 103 11.12 8.79 -19.59
N SER A 104 11.21 9.02 -18.28
CA SER A 104 11.68 10.31 -17.78
C SER A 104 13.21 10.46 -17.98
N PRO A 105 13.73 11.69 -18.11
CA PRO A 105 15.19 11.91 -18.18
C PRO A 105 15.97 11.44 -16.95
N ARG A 106 15.28 11.15 -15.83
CA ARG A 106 15.87 10.67 -14.56
C ARG A 106 15.77 9.15 -14.40
N PHE A 107 15.37 8.42 -15.45
CA PHE A 107 15.33 6.97 -15.42
C PHE A 107 16.73 6.40 -15.14
N ARG A 108 16.80 5.45 -14.20
CA ARG A 108 18.03 4.74 -13.84
C ARG A 108 18.02 3.40 -14.54
N GLY A 109 18.81 3.27 -15.61
CA GLY A 109 18.96 2.04 -16.39
C GLY A 109 20.37 1.46 -16.22
N GLU A 110 21.01 1.17 -17.35
CA GLU A 110 22.37 0.68 -17.40
C GLU A 110 23.38 1.74 -16.93
N HIS A 111 24.37 1.31 -16.14
CA HIS A 111 25.46 2.16 -15.68
C HIS A 111 26.51 2.27 -16.78
N ALA A 112 26.86 3.49 -17.20
CA ALA A 112 27.86 3.74 -18.23
C ALA A 112 28.88 4.79 -17.78
N LEU A 113 30.17 4.51 -17.99
CA LEU A 113 31.24 5.46 -17.71
C LEU A 113 31.31 6.50 -18.84
N ARG A 114 31.19 7.78 -18.47
CA ARG A 114 31.23 8.89 -19.43
C ARG A 114 32.67 9.36 -19.68
N ARG A 115 32.92 9.85 -20.88
CA ARG A 115 34.17 10.51 -21.28
C ARG A 115 33.98 12.03 -21.36
N TYR A 116 35.07 12.78 -21.32
CA TYR A 116 35.13 14.20 -21.70
C TYR A 116 35.01 14.36 -23.22
N PRO A 117 34.69 15.57 -23.74
CA PRO A 117 34.68 15.81 -25.18
C PRO A 117 36.06 15.64 -25.85
N THR A 118 37.14 15.66 -25.07
CA THR A 118 38.52 15.36 -25.51
C THR A 118 38.78 13.85 -25.71
N GLY A 119 37.86 12.98 -25.27
CA GLY A 119 38.00 11.53 -25.36
C GLY A 119 38.60 10.85 -24.14
N GLU A 120 39.12 11.62 -23.18
CA GLU A 120 39.60 11.12 -21.89
C GLU A 120 38.43 10.65 -21.00
N GLU A 121 38.65 9.62 -20.18
CA GLU A 121 37.65 9.15 -19.22
C GLU A 121 37.44 10.12 -18.06
N ARG A 122 36.24 10.14 -17.49
CA ARG A 122 35.93 11.01 -16.33
C ARG A 122 36.26 10.39 -14.98
N CYS A 123 36.56 9.08 -14.96
CA CYS A 123 36.98 8.41 -13.74
C CYS A 123 38.40 8.83 -13.39
N ILE A 124 38.64 9.20 -12.13
CA ILE A 124 39.98 9.48 -11.60
C ILE A 124 40.34 8.50 -10.46
N ALA A 125 39.68 7.35 -10.43
CA ALA A 125 39.83 6.32 -9.39
C ALA A 125 39.72 6.81 -7.93
N CYS A 126 38.85 7.79 -7.66
CA CYS A 126 38.68 8.37 -6.31
C CYS A 126 37.99 7.46 -5.28
N LYS A 127 37.50 6.27 -5.67
CA LYS A 127 36.79 5.29 -4.83
C LYS A 127 35.51 5.79 -4.11
N LEU A 128 35.01 7.00 -4.43
CA LEU A 128 33.77 7.53 -3.84
C LEU A 128 32.53 6.71 -4.22
N CYS A 129 32.44 6.24 -5.46
CA CYS A 129 31.32 5.44 -5.94
C CYS A 129 31.29 4.04 -5.31
N GLU A 130 32.45 3.45 -5.03
CA GLU A 130 32.59 2.18 -4.32
C GLU A 130 32.16 2.34 -2.85
N ALA A 131 32.65 3.40 -2.19
CA ALA A 131 32.30 3.68 -0.80
C ALA A 131 30.79 3.91 -0.56
N ILE A 132 30.09 4.59 -1.49
CA ILE A 132 28.65 4.87 -1.35
C ILE A 132 27.75 3.72 -1.86
N CYS A 133 28.32 2.71 -2.52
CA CYS A 133 27.53 1.62 -3.09
C CYS A 133 26.91 0.76 -1.98
N PRO A 134 25.57 0.74 -1.81
CA PRO A 134 24.94 0.02 -0.70
C PRO A 134 25.04 -1.50 -0.84
N ALA A 135 25.19 -1.99 -2.08
CA ALA A 135 25.31 -3.42 -2.38
C ALA A 135 26.76 -3.87 -2.60
N GLN A 136 27.75 -2.98 -2.44
CA GLN A 136 29.17 -3.26 -2.68
C GLN A 136 29.44 -3.95 -4.03
N ALA A 137 28.74 -3.54 -5.09
CA ALA A 137 28.82 -4.16 -6.41
C ALA A 137 29.97 -3.64 -7.29
N ILE A 138 30.71 -2.64 -6.83
CA ILE A 138 31.78 -1.96 -7.57
C ILE A 138 33.07 -2.17 -6.80
N THR A 139 34.14 -2.58 -7.49
CA THR A 139 35.50 -2.72 -6.96
C THR A 139 36.47 -1.98 -7.86
N ILE A 140 37.26 -1.06 -7.31
CA ILE A 140 38.19 -0.22 -8.09
C ILE A 140 39.63 -0.42 -7.60
N GLU A 141 40.48 -0.90 -8.50
CA GLU A 141 41.93 -0.99 -8.31
C GLU A 141 42.62 0.05 -9.20
N ALA A 142 43.55 0.83 -8.63
CA ALA A 142 44.34 1.82 -9.36
C ALA A 142 45.81 1.60 -9.03
N GLU A 143 46.66 1.60 -10.06
CA GLU A 143 48.11 1.61 -9.90
C GLU A 143 48.55 3.03 -9.53
N GLU A 144 49.24 3.17 -8.39
CA GLU A 144 49.77 4.45 -7.89
C GLU A 144 50.93 4.98 -8.74
#